data_AF-A0A7R9DDU9-F1
#
_entry.id   AF-A0A7R9DDU9-F1
#
_cell.length_a   1.000
_cell.length_b   1.000
_cell.length_c   1.000
_cell.angle_alpha   90.00
_cell.angle_beta   90.00
_cell.angle_gamma   90.00
#
_symmetry.space_group_name_H-M   'P 1'
#
loop_
_entity.id
_entity.type
_entity.pdbx_description
1 polymer ?
#
loop_
_entity_poly.entity_id
_entity_poly.type
_entity_poly.pdbx_seq_one_letter_code
_entity_poly.pdbx_strand_id
1 'polypeptide(L)'
;DLQVEEAAAPSTTLVEEMVITAAPVKRVRRTVPVKPPANKTQARSLNGSFSRSRPGAKQSYSNTGCLFPDTLQPLEKPRDALQQCFQKLDNPEWEVVMQGLNTMVRLSRHHPDTLQDQLHRVLVALGKQVRNLRSQVSRAACQVAGELFGSLKRALETDLDELVTPLFHRSADTNKFLRADSNAALDKMLEVISIPRAISAIVAKGVNHQHAVVRTAAARLLVSLVSKLGTEKTMTLPRESRDKILVSGANLLMEGSLDTRCYAKQLFRQLSSYPNFSRIITEVVPAPVLRNISKTLQNLK
;
A
#
# COMPACT_ATOMS: atom_id res chain seq x y z
N ASP A 1 -55.49 37.95 -43.95
CA ASP A 1 -54.69 39.00 -44.60
C ASP A 1 -53.31 39.10 -43.98
N LEU A 2 -52.30 39.10 -44.87
CA LEU A 2 -50.89 39.56 -44.72
C LEU A 2 -49.97 38.72 -43.80
N GLN A 3 -48.74 38.33 -44.14
CA GLN A 3 -47.82 38.37 -45.30
C GLN A 3 -46.63 37.46 -44.88
N VAL A 4 -46.39 36.31 -45.53
CA VAL A 4 -45.27 36.00 -46.45
C VAL A 4 -43.92 36.68 -46.14
N GLU A 5 -42.92 35.88 -45.70
CA GLU A 5 -41.52 36.05 -46.12
C GLU A 5 -40.80 34.68 -46.18
N GLU A 6 -40.19 34.42 -47.32
CA GLU A 6 -39.52 33.21 -47.80
C GLU A 6 -38.05 33.56 -48.08
N ALA A 7 -37.09 32.73 -47.64
CA ALA A 7 -35.75 32.56 -48.24
C ALA A 7 -34.94 31.56 -47.38
N ALA A 8 -34.68 30.34 -47.84
CA ALA A 8 -33.64 29.92 -48.79
C ALA A 8 -32.30 29.55 -48.11
N ALA A 9 -31.94 28.26 -48.24
CA ALA A 9 -30.62 27.70 -47.97
C ALA A 9 -29.55 28.27 -48.93
N PRO A 10 -28.26 28.09 -48.64
CA PRO A 10 -27.52 27.08 -49.42
C PRO A 10 -26.34 26.37 -48.72
N SER A 11 -26.06 25.18 -49.28
CA SER A 11 -24.75 24.60 -49.63
C SER A 11 -23.73 24.18 -48.56
N THR A 12 -23.73 22.87 -48.31
CA THR A 12 -22.63 21.90 -48.45
C THR A 12 -21.23 22.46 -48.76
N THR A 13 -20.24 22.20 -47.90
CA THR A 13 -18.85 21.99 -48.34
C THR A 13 -18.14 20.98 -47.43
N LEU A 14 -17.40 20.11 -48.11
CA LEU A 14 -16.65 18.94 -47.67
C LEU A 14 -15.52 19.29 -46.69
N VAL A 15 -15.25 18.43 -45.72
CA VAL A 15 -13.91 18.24 -45.16
C VAL A 15 -13.57 16.76 -45.17
N GLU A 16 -12.44 16.50 -45.80
CA GLU A 16 -11.95 15.23 -46.33
C GLU A 16 -11.55 14.22 -45.24
N GLU A 17 -11.90 12.96 -45.48
CA GLU A 17 -11.26 11.81 -44.87
C GLU A 17 -9.81 11.69 -45.38
N MET A 18 -8.84 11.72 -44.48
CA MET A 18 -7.47 11.31 -44.79
C MET A 18 -7.23 9.91 -44.23
N VAL A 19 -7.44 8.93 -45.11
CA VAL A 19 -6.98 7.54 -44.98
C VAL A 19 -5.46 7.53 -45.17
N ILE A 20 -4.71 7.07 -44.16
CA ILE A 20 -3.30 6.69 -44.32
C ILE A 20 -3.15 5.21 -44.00
N THR A 21 -3.12 4.40 -45.04
CA THR A 21 -2.74 2.99 -45.04
C THR A 21 -1.21 2.82 -45.12
N ALA A 22 -0.76 1.69 -44.56
CA ALA A 22 0.58 1.40 -44.03
C ALA A 22 1.70 1.07 -45.04
N ALA A 23 2.96 1.12 -44.57
CA ALA A 23 4.08 0.33 -45.11
C ALA A 23 5.08 -0.08 -43.98
N PRO A 24 5.83 -1.19 -44.13
CA PRO A 24 6.33 -1.99 -43.00
C PRO A 24 7.75 -1.62 -42.54
N VAL A 25 7.97 -1.62 -41.22
CA VAL A 25 9.29 -1.41 -40.61
C VAL A 25 10.06 -2.74 -40.53
N LYS A 26 11.22 -2.79 -41.20
CA LYS A 26 12.13 -3.95 -41.24
C LYS A 26 12.76 -4.23 -39.87
N ARG A 27 12.63 -5.48 -39.44
CA ARG A 27 13.19 -6.05 -38.19
C ARG A 27 14.68 -6.40 -38.38
N VAL A 28 15.58 -5.58 -37.85
CA VAL A 28 17.02 -5.89 -37.81
C VAL A 28 17.30 -6.82 -36.63
N ARG A 29 17.65 -8.08 -36.92
CA ARG A 29 18.19 -9.05 -35.95
C ARG A 29 19.66 -8.70 -35.68
N ARG A 30 19.99 -8.30 -34.45
CA ARG A 30 21.38 -8.28 -33.95
C ARG A 30 21.68 -9.59 -33.23
N THR A 31 22.57 -10.38 -33.81
CA THR A 31 23.20 -11.56 -33.19
C THR A 31 24.37 -11.09 -32.32
N VAL A 32 24.53 -11.71 -31.14
CA VAL A 32 25.68 -11.50 -30.24
C VAL A 32 26.45 -12.82 -30.16
N PRO A 33 27.77 -12.86 -30.42
CA PRO A 33 28.57 -14.07 -30.26
C PRO A 33 29.20 -14.18 -28.86
N VAL A 34 29.63 -15.41 -28.56
CA VAL A 34 30.12 -15.99 -27.30
C VAL A 34 31.60 -15.61 -26.98
N LYS A 35 31.94 -15.60 -25.68
CA LYS A 35 33.25 -15.46 -24.97
C LYS A 35 34.30 -16.56 -25.31
N PRO A 36 35.55 -16.62 -24.72
CA PRO A 36 36.46 -15.68 -24.02
C PRO A 36 37.94 -15.77 -24.59
N PRO A 37 39.06 -15.32 -23.93
CA PRO A 37 39.67 -15.92 -22.73
C PRO A 37 40.33 -14.93 -21.73
N ALA A 38 40.89 -15.51 -20.66
CA ALA A 38 41.47 -14.93 -19.45
C ALA A 38 42.83 -14.23 -19.65
N ASN A 39 43.19 -13.34 -18.72
CA ASN A 39 44.58 -13.23 -18.30
C ASN A 39 44.75 -12.77 -16.84
N LYS A 40 45.69 -13.43 -16.17
CA LYS A 40 46.11 -13.22 -14.78
C LYS A 40 47.01 -11.99 -14.69
N THR A 41 46.88 -11.19 -13.65
CA THR A 41 48.00 -10.39 -13.17
C THR A 41 47.94 -10.22 -11.66
N GLN A 42 48.98 -10.74 -11.01
CA GLN A 42 49.27 -10.57 -9.60
C GLN A 42 49.67 -9.11 -9.32
N ALA A 43 49.20 -8.55 -8.21
CA ALA A 43 49.84 -7.42 -7.57
C ALA A 43 49.80 -7.61 -6.05
N ARG A 44 50.99 -7.84 -5.48
CA ARG A 44 51.33 -7.72 -4.07
C ARG A 44 51.02 -6.30 -3.59
N SER A 45 50.49 -6.14 -2.39
CA SER A 45 50.76 -4.95 -1.58
C SER A 45 50.72 -5.28 -0.09
N LEU A 46 51.73 -4.77 0.60
CA LEU A 46 52.06 -4.91 2.02
C LEU A 46 51.35 -3.83 2.85
N ASN A 47 51.00 -4.20 4.08
CA ASN A 47 50.96 -3.43 5.33
C ASN A 47 50.42 -2.00 5.37
N GLY A 48 49.58 -1.73 6.37
CA GLY A 48 49.37 -0.36 6.86
C GLY A 48 48.15 -0.19 7.76
N SER A 49 48.19 -0.77 8.96
CA SER A 49 47.28 -0.44 10.05
C SER A 49 47.52 1.00 10.55
N PHE A 50 46.56 1.89 10.32
CA PHE A 50 46.42 3.15 11.05
C PHE A 50 44.95 3.45 11.33
N SER A 51 44.52 3.17 12.55
CA SER A 51 43.27 3.67 13.13
C SER A 51 43.47 5.13 13.53
N ARG A 52 42.82 6.05 12.81
CA ARG A 52 42.61 7.43 13.28
C ARG A 52 41.13 7.63 13.54
N SER A 53 40.78 7.64 14.82
CA SER A 53 39.45 7.94 15.34
C SER A 53 39.03 9.35 14.90
N ARG A 54 37.89 9.45 14.22
CA ARG A 54 37.22 10.72 13.87
C ARG A 54 36.01 10.88 14.81
N PRO A 55 35.88 11.99 15.57
CA PRO A 55 34.67 12.28 16.31
C PRO A 55 33.67 12.94 15.34
N GLY A 56 32.54 12.27 15.14
CA GLY A 56 31.51 12.69 14.19
C GLY A 56 30.67 11.49 13.80
N ALA A 57 29.90 10.96 14.77
CA ALA A 57 28.96 9.88 14.55
C ALA A 57 27.84 10.38 13.62
N LYS A 58 28.06 10.28 12.30
CA LYS A 58 26.96 10.24 11.34
C LYS A 58 26.20 8.96 11.66
N GLN A 59 25.01 9.10 12.23
CA GLN A 59 24.12 7.98 12.52
C GLN A 59 23.86 7.25 11.21
N SER A 60 24.55 6.13 11.00
CA SER A 60 24.31 5.26 9.86
C SER A 60 22.98 4.56 10.14
N TYR A 61 21.90 5.13 9.60
CA TYR A 61 20.61 4.46 9.61
C TYR A 61 20.76 3.17 8.79
N SER A 62 21.02 2.07 9.48
CA SER A 62 21.23 0.77 8.86
C SER A 62 19.97 0.41 8.07
N ASN A 63 20.16 -0.14 6.88
CA ASN A 63 19.10 -0.28 5.89
C ASN A 63 17.96 -1.24 6.31
N THR A 64 18.03 -1.87 7.49
CA THR A 64 17.16 -2.96 7.96
C THR A 64 16.78 -2.89 9.44
N GLY A 65 17.05 -1.78 10.15
CA GLY A 65 16.77 -1.65 11.59
C GLY A 65 15.48 -0.89 11.94
N CYS A 66 14.95 -1.15 13.14
CA CYS A 66 13.99 -0.27 13.81
C CYS A 66 14.65 1.10 14.03
N LEU A 67 14.07 2.16 13.46
CA LEU A 67 14.62 3.52 13.51
C LEU A 67 14.39 4.21 14.87
N PHE A 68 13.53 3.64 15.71
CA PHE A 68 13.11 4.21 16.98
C PHE A 68 13.35 3.21 18.12
N PRO A 69 14.47 3.35 18.86
CA PRO A 69 14.81 2.41 19.93
C PRO A 69 13.78 2.45 21.06
N ASP A 70 13.64 1.35 21.80
CA ASP A 70 12.70 1.26 22.93
C ASP A 70 13.11 2.13 24.12
N THR A 71 14.36 2.60 24.15
CA THR A 71 14.93 3.44 25.22
C THR A 71 14.53 4.92 25.17
N LEU A 72 13.65 5.32 24.25
CA LEU A 72 13.20 6.70 24.09
C LEU A 72 12.44 7.17 25.34
N GLN A 73 12.89 8.30 25.91
CA GLN A 73 12.38 8.81 27.19
C GLN A 73 11.05 9.57 27.05
N PRO A 74 10.23 9.65 28.10
CA PRO A 74 9.03 10.49 28.15
C PRO A 74 9.33 11.98 27.88
N LEU A 75 8.28 12.75 27.59
CA LEU A 75 8.33 14.21 27.42
C LEU A 75 7.70 14.90 28.64
N GLU A 76 8.31 15.97 29.13
CA GLU A 76 7.80 16.72 30.30
C GLU A 76 6.51 17.48 30.00
N LYS A 77 6.45 18.13 28.82
CA LYS A 77 5.31 18.94 28.37
C LYS A 77 4.73 18.37 27.06
N PRO A 78 3.89 17.31 27.13
CA PRO A 78 3.47 16.58 25.94
C PRO A 78 2.65 17.42 24.96
N ARG A 79 1.79 18.33 25.46
CA ARG A 79 0.99 19.23 24.61
C ARG A 79 1.83 20.21 23.81
N ASP A 80 2.82 20.84 24.44
CA ASP A 80 3.76 21.74 23.76
C ASP A 80 4.64 20.97 22.77
N ALA A 81 5.09 19.77 23.16
CA ALA A 81 5.86 18.88 22.30
C ALA A 81 5.07 18.44 21.06
N LEU A 82 3.74 18.25 21.17
CA LEU A 82 2.88 17.96 20.03
C LEU A 82 2.80 19.16 19.06
N GLN A 83 2.66 20.40 19.57
CA GLN A 83 2.68 21.57 18.69
C GLN A 83 4.03 21.75 17.99
N GLN A 84 5.13 21.54 18.70
CA GLN A 84 6.48 21.55 18.11
C GLN A 84 6.67 20.39 17.11
N CYS A 85 6.07 19.23 17.36
CA CYS A 85 6.10 18.09 16.45
C CYS A 85 5.49 18.49 15.09
N PHE A 86 4.31 19.13 15.07
CA PHE A 86 3.72 19.60 13.82
C PHE A 86 4.61 20.59 13.06
N GLN A 87 5.20 21.57 13.76
CA GLN A 87 6.13 22.53 13.15
C GLN A 87 7.35 21.82 12.53
N LYS A 88 7.87 20.78 13.20
CA LYS A 88 8.99 19.98 12.70
C LYS A 88 8.61 19.15 11.47
N LEU A 89 7.41 18.59 11.42
CA LEU A 89 6.93 17.79 10.28
C LEU A 89 6.66 18.65 9.03
N ASP A 90 6.32 19.92 9.20
CA ASP A 90 6.14 20.85 8.08
C ASP A 90 7.43 21.55 7.63
N ASN A 91 8.55 21.28 8.30
CA ASN A 91 9.84 21.86 7.94
C ASN A 91 10.36 21.29 6.61
N PRO A 92 10.93 22.12 5.72
CA PRO A 92 11.53 21.64 4.46
C PRO A 92 12.79 20.80 4.68
N GLU A 93 13.50 21.00 5.79
CA GLU A 93 14.71 20.25 6.12
C GLU A 93 14.36 18.87 6.67
N TRP A 94 14.82 17.83 5.98
CA TRP A 94 14.40 16.46 6.26
C TRP A 94 14.89 15.95 7.63
N GLU A 95 16.03 16.47 8.10
CA GLU A 95 16.57 16.14 9.42
C GLU A 95 15.65 16.64 10.54
N VAL A 96 15.04 17.82 10.34
CA VAL A 96 14.05 18.38 11.28
C VAL A 96 12.78 17.54 11.26
N VAL A 97 12.34 17.09 10.09
CA VAL A 97 11.20 16.16 9.98
C VAL A 97 11.48 14.84 10.73
N MET A 98 12.69 14.29 10.62
CA MET A 98 13.10 13.08 11.37
C MET A 98 13.01 13.29 12.89
N GLN A 99 13.40 14.47 13.40
CA GLN A 99 13.21 14.81 14.80
C GLN A 99 11.73 14.92 15.19
N GLY A 100 10.89 15.44 14.28
CA GLY A 100 9.43 15.45 14.43
C GLY A 100 8.85 14.04 14.56
N LEU A 101 9.25 13.12 13.68
CA LEU A 101 8.84 11.71 13.73
C LEU A 101 9.29 11.01 15.01
N ASN A 102 10.53 11.27 15.47
CA ASN A 102 11.01 10.76 16.76
C ASN A 102 10.16 11.27 17.94
N THR A 103 9.80 12.55 17.91
CA THR A 103 8.91 13.16 18.92
C THR A 103 7.54 12.50 18.91
N MET A 104 6.98 12.21 17.72
CA MET A 104 5.69 11.53 17.58
C MET A 104 5.70 10.13 18.20
N VAL A 105 6.78 9.35 18.02
CA VAL A 105 6.93 8.02 18.65
C VAL A 105 7.01 8.13 20.17
N ARG A 106 7.74 9.13 20.70
CA ARG A 106 7.78 9.38 22.14
C ARG A 106 6.41 9.71 22.70
N LEU A 107 5.63 10.54 21.99
CA LEU A 107 4.26 10.86 22.35
C LEU A 107 3.36 9.62 22.30
N SER A 108 3.47 8.78 21.27
CA SER A 108 2.60 7.60 21.16
C SER A 108 2.84 6.58 22.27
N ARG A 109 4.10 6.39 22.68
CA ARG A 109 4.47 5.41 23.73
C ARG A 109 4.12 5.87 25.13
N HIS A 110 4.36 7.15 25.43
CA HIS A 110 4.30 7.66 26.80
C HIS A 110 3.09 8.55 27.07
N HIS A 111 2.50 9.15 26.03
CA HIS A 111 1.45 10.16 26.12
C HIS A 111 0.34 9.99 25.05
N PRO A 112 -0.22 8.77 24.86
CA PRO A 112 -1.15 8.49 23.77
C PRO A 112 -2.40 9.38 23.80
N ASP A 113 -2.87 9.78 24.98
CA ASP A 113 -4.04 10.66 25.13
C ASP A 113 -3.82 12.04 24.49
N THR A 114 -2.59 12.56 24.56
CA THR A 114 -2.25 13.84 23.92
C THR A 114 -2.35 13.76 22.40
N LEU A 115 -2.04 12.60 21.80
CA LEU A 115 -2.23 12.39 20.36
C LEU A 115 -3.71 12.24 20.01
N GLN A 116 -4.50 11.59 20.87
CA GLN A 116 -5.93 11.38 20.66
C GLN A 116 -6.72 12.69 20.63
N ASP A 117 -6.34 13.68 21.46
CA ASP A 117 -6.95 15.01 21.49
C ASP A 117 -6.93 15.73 20.12
N GLN A 118 -5.97 15.41 19.25
CA GLN A 118 -5.82 16.00 17.90
C GLN A 118 -5.60 14.92 16.84
N LEU A 119 -6.30 13.79 16.97
CA LEU A 119 -5.98 12.58 16.22
C LEU A 119 -5.96 12.78 14.71
N HIS A 120 -7.01 13.35 14.13
CA HIS A 120 -7.10 13.61 12.70
C HIS A 120 -5.86 14.38 12.19
N ARG A 121 -5.47 15.45 12.90
CA ARG A 121 -4.30 16.27 12.54
C ARG A 121 -2.99 15.48 12.62
N VAL A 122 -2.85 14.60 13.62
CA VAL A 122 -1.71 13.68 13.76
C VAL A 122 -1.63 12.74 12.54
N LEU A 123 -2.75 12.13 12.15
CA LEU A 123 -2.76 11.16 11.04
C LEU A 123 -2.53 11.83 9.69
N VAL A 124 -3.10 13.01 9.44
CA VAL A 124 -2.84 13.80 8.22
C VAL A 124 -1.37 14.20 8.14
N ALA A 125 -0.79 14.72 9.23
CA ALA A 125 0.61 15.12 9.27
C ALA A 125 1.55 13.93 9.03
N LEU A 126 1.26 12.77 9.62
CA LEU A 126 2.02 11.55 9.40
C LEU A 126 1.85 11.00 7.98
N GLY A 127 0.61 10.97 7.47
CA GLY A 127 0.28 10.53 6.11
C GLY A 127 1.00 11.34 5.04
N LYS A 128 1.17 12.65 5.25
CA LYS A 128 2.02 13.52 4.42
C LYS A 128 3.48 13.03 4.41
N GLN A 129 4.04 12.66 5.57
CA GLN A 129 5.41 12.15 5.63
C GLN A 129 5.57 10.73 5.06
N VAL A 130 4.54 9.88 5.13
CA VAL A 130 4.57 8.58 4.43
C VAL A 130 4.72 8.78 2.92
N ARG A 131 4.17 9.86 2.35
CA ARG A 131 4.32 10.22 0.93
C ARG A 131 5.60 10.99 0.59
N ASN A 132 6.46 11.26 1.57
CA ASN A 132 7.65 12.09 1.37
C ASN A 132 8.57 11.52 0.26
N LEU A 133 9.12 12.39 -0.58
CA LEU A 133 10.00 12.01 -1.70
C LEU A 133 11.35 11.49 -1.21
N ARG A 134 11.78 11.90 -0.02
CA ARG A 134 12.98 11.35 0.59
C ARG A 134 12.65 10.00 1.20
N SER A 135 13.17 8.94 0.58
CA SER A 135 12.92 7.56 1.00
C SER A 135 13.21 7.30 2.48
N GLN A 136 14.24 7.93 3.04
CA GLN A 136 14.57 7.82 4.47
C GLN A 136 13.45 8.34 5.38
N VAL A 137 12.86 9.50 5.06
CA VAL A 137 11.76 10.09 5.83
C VAL A 137 10.50 9.24 5.66
N SER A 138 10.20 8.83 4.44
CA SER A 138 9.03 8.01 4.14
C SER A 138 9.10 6.64 4.84
N ARG A 139 10.28 6.01 4.89
CA ARG A 139 10.51 4.77 5.66
C ARG A 139 10.28 4.98 7.15
N ALA A 140 10.86 6.05 7.71
CA ALA A 140 10.65 6.40 9.11
C ALA A 140 9.17 6.61 9.41
N ALA A 141 8.45 7.34 8.57
CA ALA A 141 7.01 7.57 8.72
C ALA A 141 6.18 6.29 8.64
N CYS A 142 6.53 5.34 7.76
CA CYS A 142 5.89 4.01 7.75
C CYS A 142 6.08 3.27 9.09
N GLN A 143 7.27 3.32 9.68
CA GLN A 143 7.52 2.71 10.99
C GLN A 143 6.75 3.41 12.11
N VAL A 144 6.66 4.75 12.08
CA VAL A 144 5.81 5.52 13.02
C VAL A 144 4.34 5.14 12.85
N ALA A 145 3.83 4.96 11.63
CA ALA A 145 2.45 4.51 11.42
C ALA A 145 2.20 3.15 12.08
N GLY A 146 3.16 2.22 11.96
CA GLY A 146 3.14 0.94 12.68
C GLY A 146 3.13 1.10 14.21
N GLU A 147 3.87 2.06 14.74
CA GLU A 147 3.88 2.39 16.18
C GLU A 147 2.52 2.96 16.64
N LEU A 148 1.91 3.84 15.84
CA LEU A 148 0.60 4.42 16.14
C LEU A 148 -0.49 3.35 16.15
N PHE A 149 -0.47 2.38 15.23
CA PHE A 149 -1.39 1.24 15.27
C PHE A 149 -1.30 0.51 16.61
N GLY A 150 -0.08 0.21 17.09
CA GLY A 150 0.12 -0.47 18.37
C GLY A 150 -0.30 0.36 19.58
N SER A 151 -0.05 1.67 19.56
CA SER A 151 -0.25 2.56 20.71
C SER A 151 -1.70 3.06 20.84
N LEU A 152 -2.27 3.54 19.73
CA LEU A 152 -3.59 4.19 19.70
C LEU A 152 -4.73 3.21 19.36
N LYS A 153 -4.39 2.06 18.74
CA LYS A 153 -5.31 0.94 18.49
C LYS A 153 -6.62 1.39 17.84
N ARG A 154 -7.76 1.13 18.49
CA ARG A 154 -9.11 1.42 17.98
C ARG A 154 -9.45 2.91 17.91
N ALA A 155 -8.71 3.78 18.59
CA ALA A 155 -8.91 5.23 18.46
C ALA A 155 -8.71 5.68 17.00
N LEU A 156 -7.88 4.96 16.23
CA LEU A 156 -7.58 5.25 14.83
C LEU A 156 -8.72 4.98 13.86
N GLU A 157 -9.79 4.27 14.25
CA GLU A 157 -10.78 3.76 13.30
C GLU A 157 -11.53 4.85 12.53
N THR A 158 -11.77 6.00 13.16
CA THR A 158 -12.45 7.16 12.57
C THR A 158 -11.68 7.72 11.37
N ASP A 159 -10.39 7.94 11.53
CA ASP A 159 -9.51 8.60 10.55
C ASP A 159 -8.51 7.62 9.88
N LEU A 160 -8.76 6.31 9.99
CA LEU A 160 -7.84 5.25 9.57
C LEU A 160 -7.35 5.41 8.11
N ASP A 161 -8.22 5.92 7.24
CA ASP A 161 -7.96 6.09 5.81
C ASP A 161 -6.79 7.05 5.53
N GLU A 162 -6.50 7.99 6.44
CA GLU A 162 -5.38 8.94 6.35
C GLU A 162 -4.02 8.24 6.39
N LEU A 163 -3.93 7.09 7.06
CA LEU A 163 -2.72 6.25 7.08
C LEU A 163 -2.78 5.11 6.06
N VAL A 164 -3.92 4.45 5.92
CA VAL A 164 -4.04 3.27 5.06
C VAL A 164 -3.80 3.61 3.59
N THR A 165 -4.34 4.73 3.12
CA THR A 165 -4.18 5.17 1.73
C THR A 165 -2.71 5.39 1.36
N PRO A 166 -1.92 6.24 2.06
CA PRO A 166 -0.51 6.41 1.73
C PRO A 166 0.33 5.14 1.94
N LEU A 167 0.00 4.29 2.92
CA LEU A 167 0.70 3.01 3.10
C LEU A 167 0.50 2.07 1.92
N PHE A 168 -0.71 1.97 1.37
CA PHE A 168 -0.96 1.22 0.14
C PHE A 168 -0.19 1.81 -1.05
N HIS A 169 -0.09 3.13 -1.19
CA HIS A 169 0.75 3.72 -2.23
C HIS A 169 2.22 3.32 -2.08
N ARG A 170 2.73 3.23 -0.85
CA ARG A 170 4.11 2.79 -0.58
C ARG A 170 4.32 1.28 -0.76
N SER A 171 3.27 0.47 -0.71
CA SER A 171 3.39 -0.98 -0.95
C SER A 171 3.75 -1.32 -2.40
N ALA A 172 3.56 -0.37 -3.32
CA ALA A 172 3.91 -0.48 -4.74
C ALA A 172 5.16 0.32 -5.15
N ASP A 173 5.93 0.83 -4.19
CA ASP A 173 7.14 1.61 -4.46
C ASP A 173 8.24 0.75 -5.12
N THR A 174 9.15 1.34 -5.88
CA THR A 174 10.30 0.62 -6.47
C THR A 174 11.32 0.22 -5.40
N ASN A 175 11.42 0.99 -4.32
CA ASN A 175 12.28 0.70 -3.19
C ASN A 175 11.72 -0.46 -2.35
N LYS A 176 12.43 -1.58 -2.35
CA LYS A 176 12.05 -2.78 -1.60
C LYS A 176 11.89 -2.55 -0.09
N PHE A 177 12.65 -1.61 0.48
CA PHE A 177 12.57 -1.32 1.91
C PHE A 177 11.33 -0.51 2.26
N LEU A 178 10.92 0.43 1.41
CA LEU A 178 9.64 1.13 1.56
C LEU A 178 8.45 0.17 1.46
N ARG A 179 8.50 -0.77 0.50
CA ARG A 179 7.49 -1.83 0.41
C ARG A 179 7.45 -2.67 1.68
N ALA A 180 8.60 -3.03 2.24
CA ALA A 180 8.66 -3.81 3.48
C ALA A 180 8.09 -3.04 4.69
N ASP A 181 8.54 -1.81 4.91
CA ASP A 181 8.08 -0.98 6.04
C ASP A 181 6.56 -0.67 5.95
N SER A 182 6.05 -0.39 4.74
CA SER A 182 4.61 -0.14 4.53
C SER A 182 3.74 -1.39 4.71
N ASN A 183 4.17 -2.55 4.20
CA ASN A 183 3.46 -3.80 4.43
C ASN A 183 3.47 -4.20 5.91
N ALA A 184 4.59 -4.01 6.61
CA ALA A 184 4.67 -4.27 8.04
C ALA A 184 3.72 -3.38 8.86
N ALA A 185 3.58 -2.09 8.49
CA ALA A 185 2.61 -1.21 9.13
C ALA A 185 1.16 -1.66 8.86
N LEU A 186 0.83 -2.06 7.62
CA LEU A 186 -0.49 -2.60 7.28
C LEU A 186 -0.78 -3.94 7.99
N ASP A 187 0.25 -4.76 8.25
CA ASP A 187 0.08 -6.00 9.01
C ASP A 187 -0.24 -5.72 10.48
N LYS A 188 0.41 -4.72 11.10
CA LYS A 188 0.09 -4.24 12.46
C LYS A 188 -1.33 -3.70 12.57
N MET A 189 -1.84 -3.03 11.53
CA MET A 189 -3.24 -2.58 11.49
C MET A 189 -4.21 -3.74 11.72
N LEU A 190 -3.96 -4.92 11.13
CA LEU A 190 -4.84 -6.08 11.25
C LEU A 190 -4.87 -6.69 12.67
N GLU A 191 -3.92 -6.33 13.52
CA GLU A 191 -3.83 -6.85 14.89
C GLU A 191 -4.68 -6.04 15.88
N VAL A 192 -5.00 -4.79 15.55
CA VAL A 192 -5.59 -3.83 16.48
C VAL A 192 -6.95 -3.29 16.05
N ILE A 193 -7.17 -3.13 14.74
CA ILE A 193 -8.40 -2.56 14.18
C ILE A 193 -9.51 -3.61 14.16
N SER A 194 -10.75 -3.17 14.38
CA SER A 194 -11.93 -4.04 14.27
C SER A 194 -12.04 -4.67 12.88
N ILE A 195 -12.44 -5.94 12.83
CA ILE A 195 -12.50 -6.73 11.59
C ILE A 195 -13.37 -6.03 10.51
N PRO A 196 -14.60 -5.55 10.80
CA PRO A 196 -15.41 -4.86 9.80
C PRO A 196 -14.75 -3.60 9.23
N ARG A 197 -14.06 -2.83 10.09
CA ARG A 197 -13.36 -1.61 9.68
C ARG A 197 -12.13 -1.91 8.84
N ALA A 198 -11.36 -2.94 9.22
CA ALA A 198 -10.19 -3.41 8.46
C ALA A 198 -10.59 -3.91 7.07
N ILE A 199 -11.64 -4.74 6.96
CA ILE A 199 -12.18 -5.19 5.67
C ILE A 199 -12.56 -4.00 4.80
N SER A 200 -13.31 -3.04 5.36
CA SER A 200 -13.73 -1.85 4.63
C SER A 200 -12.55 -1.02 4.14
N ALA A 201 -11.52 -0.82 4.97
CA ALA A 201 -10.30 -0.10 4.58
C ALA A 201 -9.51 -0.81 3.46
N ILE A 202 -9.30 -2.12 3.60
CA ILE A 202 -8.57 -2.93 2.61
C ILE A 202 -9.29 -2.93 1.27
N VAL A 203 -10.61 -3.10 1.27
CA VAL A 203 -11.39 -3.15 0.03
C VAL A 203 -11.41 -1.77 -0.64
N ALA A 204 -11.74 -0.72 0.13
CA ALA A 204 -11.89 0.62 -0.43
C ALA A 204 -10.57 1.21 -0.93
N LYS A 205 -9.45 1.03 -0.20
CA LYS A 205 -8.16 1.66 -0.52
C LYS A 205 -7.17 0.74 -1.25
N GLY A 206 -7.37 -0.57 -1.14
CA GLY A 206 -6.47 -1.59 -1.67
C GLY A 206 -7.05 -2.33 -2.86
N VAL A 207 -8.12 -3.09 -2.66
CA VAL A 207 -8.71 -3.96 -3.71
C VAL A 207 -9.21 -3.14 -4.90
N ASN A 208 -9.85 -1.99 -4.63
CA ASN A 208 -10.38 -1.12 -5.68
C ASN A 208 -9.34 -0.14 -6.25
N HIS A 209 -8.06 -0.30 -5.91
CA HIS A 209 -6.99 0.60 -6.34
C HIS A 209 -6.61 0.38 -7.82
N GLN A 210 -6.24 1.44 -8.52
CA GLN A 210 -5.90 1.39 -9.96
C GLN A 210 -4.60 0.62 -10.26
N HIS A 211 -3.64 0.66 -9.33
CA HIS A 211 -2.35 0.00 -9.48
C HIS A 211 -2.35 -1.48 -9.05
N ALA A 212 -1.96 -2.39 -9.95
CA ALA A 212 -2.03 -3.83 -9.74
C ALA A 212 -1.23 -4.33 -8.51
N VAL A 213 -0.03 -3.80 -8.26
CA VAL A 213 0.79 -4.20 -7.08
C VAL A 213 0.10 -3.86 -5.76
N VAL A 214 -0.69 -2.77 -5.72
CA VAL A 214 -1.48 -2.41 -4.53
C VAL A 214 -2.60 -3.42 -4.32
N ARG A 215 -3.29 -3.81 -5.40
CA ARG A 215 -4.31 -4.88 -5.34
C ARG A 215 -3.74 -6.22 -4.89
N THR A 216 -2.52 -6.57 -5.33
CA THR A 216 -1.80 -7.76 -4.80
C THR A 216 -1.58 -7.65 -3.28
N ALA A 217 -1.13 -6.50 -2.78
CA ALA A 217 -0.92 -6.29 -1.35
C ALA A 217 -2.24 -6.36 -0.56
N ALA A 218 -3.33 -5.81 -1.11
CA ALA A 218 -4.66 -5.90 -0.52
C ALA A 218 -5.18 -7.35 -0.47
N ALA A 219 -4.98 -8.12 -1.55
CA ALA A 219 -5.33 -9.54 -1.60
C ALA A 219 -4.57 -10.34 -0.52
N ARG A 220 -3.26 -10.07 -0.34
CA ARG A 220 -2.45 -10.66 0.73
C ARG A 220 -3.03 -10.34 2.12
N LEU A 221 -3.44 -9.09 2.36
CA LEU A 221 -4.03 -8.68 3.63
C LEU A 221 -5.38 -9.37 3.89
N LEU A 222 -6.24 -9.51 2.88
CA LEU A 222 -7.50 -10.25 3.02
C LEU A 222 -7.26 -11.72 3.38
N VAL A 223 -6.32 -12.40 2.71
CA VAL A 223 -5.92 -13.77 3.06
C VAL A 223 -5.39 -13.84 4.48
N SER A 224 -4.52 -12.91 4.89
CA SER A 224 -3.98 -12.87 6.25
C SER A 224 -5.08 -12.68 7.29
N LEU A 225 -6.04 -11.78 7.04
CA LEU A 225 -7.18 -11.53 7.91
C LEU A 225 -8.04 -12.79 8.07
N VAL A 226 -8.40 -13.45 6.97
CA VAL A 226 -9.19 -14.70 6.99
C VAL A 226 -8.43 -15.84 7.65
N SER A 227 -7.12 -15.93 7.43
CA SER A 227 -6.26 -16.92 8.08
C SER A 227 -6.21 -16.73 9.60
N LYS A 228 -6.09 -15.48 10.08
CA LYS A 228 -6.09 -15.14 11.51
C LYS A 228 -7.46 -15.35 12.16
N LEU A 229 -8.53 -15.01 11.46
CA LEU A 229 -9.91 -15.13 11.95
C LEU A 229 -10.40 -16.58 11.95
N GLY A 230 -9.99 -17.35 10.94
CA GLY A 230 -10.49 -18.69 10.66
C GLY A 230 -11.75 -18.69 9.80
N THR A 231 -11.96 -19.78 9.06
CA THR A 231 -13.06 -19.93 8.09
C THR A 231 -14.44 -19.76 8.73
N GLU A 232 -14.70 -20.49 9.83
CA GLU A 232 -15.98 -20.46 10.55
C GLU A 232 -16.38 -19.04 10.97
N LYS A 233 -15.46 -18.33 11.63
CA LYS A 233 -15.70 -16.94 12.08
C LYS A 233 -15.84 -15.98 10.91
N THR A 234 -15.08 -16.17 9.83
CA THR A 234 -15.19 -15.33 8.63
C THR A 234 -16.56 -15.47 7.98
N MET A 235 -17.08 -16.70 7.86
CA MET A 235 -18.36 -16.96 7.19
C MET A 235 -19.58 -16.59 8.05
N THR A 236 -19.39 -16.44 9.37
CA THR A 236 -20.41 -15.97 10.32
C THR A 236 -20.34 -14.48 10.64
N LEU A 237 -19.43 -13.73 9.99
CA LEU A 237 -19.39 -12.26 10.08
C LEU A 237 -20.74 -11.64 9.65
N PRO A 238 -21.02 -10.40 10.09
CA PRO A 238 -22.15 -9.63 9.56
C PRO A 238 -22.15 -9.63 8.03
N ARG A 239 -23.34 -9.75 7.44
CA ARG A 239 -23.54 -9.91 5.99
C ARG A 239 -22.70 -8.91 5.19
N GLU A 240 -22.70 -7.65 5.60
CA GLU A 240 -21.92 -6.60 4.92
C GLU A 240 -20.41 -6.91 4.85
N SER A 241 -19.82 -7.43 5.93
CA SER A 241 -18.39 -7.73 5.99
C SER A 241 -18.04 -9.02 5.24
N ARG A 242 -18.84 -10.08 5.45
CA ARG A 242 -18.67 -11.36 4.76
C ARG A 242 -18.82 -11.19 3.25
N ASP A 243 -19.88 -10.51 2.82
CA ASP A 243 -20.19 -10.35 1.40
C ASP A 243 -19.12 -9.49 0.71
N LYS A 244 -18.59 -8.46 1.38
CA LYS A 244 -17.42 -7.70 0.89
C LYS A 244 -16.22 -8.60 0.64
N ILE A 245 -15.87 -9.50 1.57
CA ILE A 245 -14.75 -10.45 1.38
C ILE A 245 -14.99 -11.33 0.15
N LEU A 246 -16.19 -11.91 0.03
CA LEU A 246 -16.52 -12.84 -1.05
C LEU A 246 -16.52 -12.15 -2.42
N VAL A 247 -17.16 -10.98 -2.53
CA VAL A 247 -17.21 -10.20 -3.77
C VAL A 247 -15.81 -9.71 -4.15
N SER A 248 -15.05 -9.16 -3.21
CA SER A 248 -13.67 -8.73 -3.47
C SER A 248 -12.78 -9.89 -3.87
N GLY A 249 -12.84 -11.02 -3.17
CA GLY A 249 -12.11 -12.24 -3.52
C GLY A 249 -12.44 -12.72 -4.94
N ALA A 250 -13.72 -12.72 -5.30
CA ALA A 250 -14.19 -13.13 -6.62
C ALA A 250 -13.63 -12.24 -7.74
N ASN A 251 -13.61 -10.92 -7.52
CA ASN A 251 -13.00 -9.98 -8.46
C ASN A 251 -11.48 -10.19 -8.58
N LEU A 252 -10.80 -10.46 -7.47
CA LEU A 252 -9.36 -10.73 -7.46
C LEU A 252 -8.97 -12.04 -8.18
N LEU A 253 -9.89 -13.00 -8.35
CA LEU A 253 -9.65 -14.18 -9.19
C LEU A 253 -9.55 -13.86 -10.69
N MET A 254 -10.12 -12.74 -11.12
CA MET A 254 -10.12 -12.30 -12.53
C MET A 254 -9.00 -11.29 -12.83
N GLU A 255 -8.12 -11.01 -11.87
CA GLU A 255 -7.04 -10.04 -12.03
C GLU A 255 -5.98 -10.47 -13.05
N GLY A 256 -5.37 -9.49 -13.72
CA GLY A 256 -4.27 -9.74 -14.65
C GLY A 256 -3.00 -10.25 -13.96
N SER A 257 -2.74 -9.81 -12.73
CA SER A 257 -1.60 -10.26 -11.94
C SER A 257 -1.75 -11.72 -11.51
N LEU A 258 -0.74 -12.55 -11.84
CA LEU A 258 -0.69 -13.94 -11.38
C LEU A 258 -0.65 -14.03 -9.85
N ASP A 259 0.16 -13.21 -9.19
CA ASP A 259 0.29 -13.20 -7.73
C ASP A 259 -1.02 -12.85 -7.05
N THR A 260 -1.76 -11.85 -7.57
CA THR A 260 -3.07 -11.50 -7.04
C THR A 260 -4.05 -12.68 -7.14
N ARG A 261 -4.08 -13.35 -8.30
CA ARG A 261 -4.92 -14.54 -8.48
C ARG A 261 -4.50 -15.69 -7.57
N CYS A 262 -3.21 -15.86 -7.28
CA CYS A 262 -2.72 -16.85 -6.33
C CYS A 262 -3.24 -16.59 -4.91
N TYR A 263 -3.20 -15.34 -4.43
CA TYR A 263 -3.80 -14.97 -3.15
C TYR A 263 -5.31 -15.16 -3.14
N ALA A 264 -6.01 -14.77 -4.21
CA ALA A 264 -7.45 -14.99 -4.30
C ALA A 264 -7.83 -16.48 -4.30
N LYS A 265 -7.05 -17.35 -4.96
CA LYS A 265 -7.23 -18.80 -4.87
C LYS A 265 -6.97 -19.31 -3.45
N GLN A 266 -5.96 -18.80 -2.77
CA GLN A 266 -5.68 -19.16 -1.37
C GLN A 266 -6.84 -18.76 -0.45
N LEU A 267 -7.38 -17.55 -0.61
CA LEU A 267 -8.56 -17.08 0.12
C LEU A 267 -9.73 -18.05 -0.06
N PHE A 268 -10.07 -18.42 -1.30
CA PHE A 268 -11.20 -19.31 -1.53
C PHE A 268 -10.94 -20.77 -1.15
N ARG A 269 -9.70 -21.27 -1.17
CA ARG A 269 -9.38 -22.59 -0.60
C ARG A 269 -9.69 -22.66 0.89
N GLN A 270 -9.42 -21.57 1.61
CA GLN A 270 -9.76 -21.48 3.04
C GLN A 270 -11.27 -21.43 3.24
N LEU A 271 -11.99 -20.63 2.45
CA LEU A 271 -13.42 -20.44 2.62
C LEU A 271 -14.26 -21.61 2.10
N SER A 272 -13.76 -22.37 1.10
CA SER A 272 -14.49 -23.49 0.50
C SER A 272 -14.70 -24.69 1.42
N SER A 273 -13.97 -24.75 2.55
CA SER A 273 -14.20 -25.78 3.56
C SER A 273 -15.46 -25.54 4.40
N TYR A 274 -16.04 -24.33 4.35
CA TYR A 274 -17.25 -24.00 5.12
C TYR A 274 -18.50 -24.73 4.59
N PRO A 275 -19.32 -25.34 5.47
CA PRO A 275 -20.61 -25.89 5.08
C PRO A 275 -21.48 -24.84 4.39
N ASN A 276 -22.08 -25.17 3.24
CA ASN A 276 -22.89 -24.24 2.42
C ASN A 276 -22.12 -23.13 1.70
N PHE A 277 -20.78 -23.15 1.66
CA PHE A 277 -20.00 -22.17 0.88
C PHE A 277 -20.53 -21.99 -0.56
N SER A 278 -20.81 -23.11 -1.25
CA SER A 278 -21.34 -23.08 -2.63
C SER A 278 -22.67 -22.36 -2.76
N ARG A 279 -23.55 -22.43 -1.76
CA ARG A 279 -24.82 -21.70 -1.76
C ARG A 279 -24.58 -20.20 -1.54
N ILE A 280 -23.80 -19.88 -0.51
CA ILE A 280 -23.52 -18.50 -0.12
C ILE A 280 -22.82 -17.74 -1.25
N ILE A 281 -21.82 -18.33 -1.90
CA ILE A 281 -21.09 -17.66 -2.99
C ILE A 281 -22.00 -17.38 -4.19
N THR A 282 -22.95 -18.27 -4.49
CA THR A 282 -23.93 -18.07 -5.58
C THR A 282 -24.94 -16.98 -5.26
N GLU A 283 -25.34 -16.83 -3.99
CA GLU A 283 -26.26 -15.78 -3.55
C GLU A 283 -25.59 -14.39 -3.51
N VAL A 284 -24.30 -14.33 -3.18
CA VAL A 284 -23.57 -13.09 -2.88
C VAL A 284 -22.86 -12.50 -4.09
N VAL A 285 -22.22 -13.33 -4.92
CA VAL A 285 -21.38 -12.87 -6.03
C VAL A 285 -22.24 -12.67 -7.29
N PRO A 286 -22.09 -11.55 -8.03
CA PRO A 286 -22.85 -11.34 -9.26
C PRO A 286 -22.67 -12.46 -10.29
N ALA A 287 -23.76 -12.87 -10.94
CA ALA A 287 -23.78 -13.98 -11.90
C ALA A 287 -22.72 -13.88 -13.04
N PRO A 288 -22.43 -12.69 -13.62
CA PRO A 288 -21.37 -12.56 -14.62
C PRO A 288 -19.99 -12.90 -14.07
N VAL A 289 -19.69 -12.46 -12.84
CA VAL A 289 -18.43 -12.74 -12.15
C VAL A 289 -18.33 -14.24 -11.84
N LEU A 290 -19.39 -14.83 -11.29
CA LEU A 290 -19.45 -16.27 -11.01
C LEU A 290 -19.16 -17.13 -12.23
N ARG A 291 -19.71 -16.79 -13.40
CA ARG A 291 -19.46 -17.52 -14.64
C ARG A 291 -17.98 -17.58 -14.97
N ASN A 292 -17.28 -16.45 -14.84
CA ASN A 292 -15.84 -16.33 -15.13
C ASN A 292 -14.96 -17.11 -14.15
N ILE A 293 -15.37 -17.20 -12.88
CA ILE A 293 -14.55 -17.85 -11.83
C ILE A 293 -14.95 -19.30 -11.53
N SER A 294 -16.10 -19.77 -12.03
CA SER A 294 -16.67 -21.11 -11.78
C SER A 294 -15.66 -22.26 -11.90
N LYS A 295 -14.96 -22.34 -13.04
CA LYS A 295 -13.91 -23.35 -13.27
C LYS A 295 -12.78 -23.25 -12.26
N THR A 296 -12.39 -22.04 -11.87
CA THR A 296 -11.33 -21.84 -10.87
C THR A 296 -11.78 -22.36 -9.52
N LEU A 297 -13.01 -22.07 -9.09
CA LEU A 297 -13.58 -22.55 -7.82
C LEU A 297 -13.70 -24.07 -7.77
N GLN A 298 -14.10 -24.71 -8.88
CA GLN A 298 -14.16 -26.18 -8.98
C GLN A 298 -12.78 -26.83 -8.80
N ASN A 299 -11.72 -26.18 -9.29
CA ASN A 299 -10.34 -26.66 -9.22
C ASN A 299 -9.62 -26.29 -7.90
N LEU A 300 -10.33 -25.80 -6.88
CA LEU A 300 -9.74 -25.50 -5.56
C LEU A 300 -9.69 -26.70 -4.63
N LYS A 301 -10.43 -27.78 -4.96
CA LYS A 301 -10.45 -29.04 -4.22
C LYS A 301 -9.17 -29.85 -4.44
#